data_AF-D7CWI1-F1
#
_entry.id   AF-D7CWI1-F1
#
_cell.length_a   1.000
_cell.length_b   1.000
_cell.length_c   1.000
_cell.angle_alpha   90.00
_cell.angle_beta   90.00
_cell.angle_gamma   90.00
#
_symmetry.space_group_name_H-M   'P 1'
#
loop_
_entity.id
_entity.type
_entity.pdbx_description
1 polymer ?
#
loop_
_entity_poly.entity_id
_entity_poly.type
_entity_poly.pdbx_seq_one_letter_code
_entity_poly.pdbx_strand_id
1 'polypeptide(L)'
;MHKDAFRARLLALLNSDVAGLSPSEKGALARKALFEYERSIEHPEDNNHKPWTDDELRVILSTAPTRENTLKLTRAFRRGYGSIEQTFRWAGQSDSHIASVRPDDAFA
;
A
#
# COMPACT_ATOMS: atom_id res chain seq x y z
N MET A 1 -20.31 -8.97 -17.87
CA MET A 1 -20.23 -10.29 -17.21
C MET A 1 -20.83 -10.17 -15.81
N HIS A 2 -21.66 -11.12 -15.37
CA HIS A 2 -22.25 -11.11 -14.01
C HIS A 2 -21.20 -11.48 -12.93
N LYS A 3 -21.40 -11.06 -11.68
CA LYS A 3 -20.43 -11.29 -10.57
C LYS A 3 -20.04 -12.76 -10.41
N ASP A 4 -20.99 -13.68 -10.55
CA ASP A 4 -20.75 -15.12 -10.37
C ASP A 4 -19.97 -15.69 -11.56
N ALA A 5 -20.26 -15.22 -12.77
CA ALA A 5 -19.51 -15.59 -13.96
C ALA A 5 -18.06 -15.06 -13.93
N PHE A 6 -17.85 -13.86 -13.39
CA PHE A 6 -16.50 -13.32 -13.15
C PHE A 6 -15.74 -14.20 -12.15
N ARG A 7 -16.36 -14.51 -11.01
CA ARG A 7 -15.76 -15.36 -9.97
C ARG A 7 -15.39 -16.74 -10.50
N ALA A 8 -16.29 -17.38 -11.26
CA ALA A 8 -16.05 -18.69 -11.85
C ALA A 8 -14.86 -18.67 -12.83
N ARG A 9 -14.78 -17.67 -13.71
CA ARG A 9 -13.65 -17.52 -14.64
C ARG A 9 -12.34 -17.23 -13.93
N LEU A 10 -12.35 -16.38 -12.90
CA LEU A 10 -11.15 -16.07 -12.13
C LEU A 10 -10.61 -17.31 -11.42
N LEU A 11 -11.47 -18.10 -10.80
CA LEU A 11 -11.07 -19.36 -10.15
C LEU A 11 -10.55 -20.39 -11.17
N ALA A 12 -11.18 -20.49 -12.34
CA ALA A 12 -10.68 -21.35 -13.42
C ALA A 12 -9.27 -20.93 -13.88
N LEU A 13 -9.02 -19.63 -14.01
CA LEU A 13 -7.70 -19.09 -14.37
C LEU A 13 -6.65 -19.32 -13.26
N LEU A 14 -7.03 -19.18 -11.99
CA LEU A 14 -6.11 -19.46 -10.87
C LEU A 14 -5.78 -20.96 -10.78
N ASN A 15 -6.68 -21.84 -11.22
CA ASN A 15 -6.49 -23.29 -11.23
C ASN A 15 -5.75 -23.80 -12.47
N SER A 16 -5.59 -23.01 -13.53
CA SER A 16 -4.80 -23.44 -14.69
C SER A 16 -3.31 -23.58 -14.34
N ASP A 17 -2.65 -24.53 -15.00
CA ASP A 17 -1.20 -24.66 -14.93
C ASP A 17 -0.52 -23.53 -15.68
N VAL A 18 0.56 -23.02 -15.09
CA VAL A 18 1.41 -22.00 -15.72
C VAL A 18 2.78 -22.62 -15.86
N ALA A 19 3.23 -22.77 -17.12
CA ALA A 19 4.50 -23.42 -17.42
C ALA A 19 5.65 -22.75 -16.66
N GLY A 20 6.44 -23.57 -15.96
CA GLY A 20 7.62 -23.10 -15.23
C GLY A 20 7.35 -22.45 -13.87
N LEU A 21 6.10 -22.43 -13.37
CA LEU A 21 5.80 -21.92 -12.03
C LEU A 21 5.26 -23.00 -11.09
N SER A 22 5.81 -23.05 -9.88
CA SER A 22 5.20 -23.79 -8.78
C SER A 22 3.88 -23.14 -8.33
N PRO A 23 3.04 -23.87 -7.57
CA PRO A 23 1.80 -23.30 -7.02
C PRO A 23 2.03 -22.04 -6.18
N SER A 24 3.13 -21.98 -5.42
CA SER A 24 3.47 -20.82 -4.59
C SER A 24 3.84 -19.60 -5.45
N GLU A 25 4.66 -19.80 -6.48
CA GLU A 25 5.07 -18.74 -7.42
C GLU A 25 3.89 -18.22 -8.24
N LYS A 26 2.99 -19.12 -8.68
CA LYS A 26 1.73 -18.73 -9.32
C LYS A 26 0.88 -17.87 -8.38
N GLY A 27 0.79 -18.25 -7.11
CA GLY A 27 0.10 -17.47 -6.08
C GLY A 27 0.73 -16.08 -5.88
N ALA A 28 2.06 -15.99 -5.87
CA ALA A 28 2.78 -14.71 -5.78
C ALA A 28 2.54 -13.82 -7.01
N LEU A 29 2.56 -14.40 -8.21
CA LEU A 29 2.23 -13.72 -9.46
C LEU A 29 0.81 -13.15 -9.43
N ALA A 30 -0.17 -13.96 -9.02
CA ALA A 30 -1.56 -13.52 -8.93
C ALA A 30 -1.75 -12.37 -7.93
N ARG A 31 -1.09 -12.44 -6.75
CA ARG A 31 -1.12 -11.34 -5.77
C ARG A 31 -0.48 -10.06 -6.31
N LYS A 32 0.65 -10.18 -7.01
CA LYS A 32 1.31 -9.02 -7.64
C LYS A 32 0.41 -8.37 -8.70
N ALA A 33 -0.20 -9.16 -9.57
CA ALA A 33 -1.11 -8.67 -10.60
C ALA A 33 -2.35 -8.00 -9.98
N LEU A 34 -2.91 -8.58 -8.91
CA LEU A 34 -4.02 -7.96 -8.17
C LEU A 34 -3.60 -6.62 -7.55
N PHE A 35 -2.43 -6.57 -6.92
CA PHE A 35 -1.90 -5.33 -6.35
C PHE A 35 -1.69 -4.24 -7.42
N GLU A 36 -1.15 -4.59 -8.58
CA GLU A 36 -0.95 -3.66 -9.70
C GLU A 36 -2.28 -3.15 -10.26
N TYR A 37 -3.28 -4.05 -10.41
CA TYR A 37 -4.63 -3.67 -10.77
C TYR A 37 -5.26 -2.73 -9.74
N GLU A 38 -5.13 -3.03 -8.45
CA GLU A 38 -5.64 -2.16 -7.39
C GLU A 38 -4.93 -0.80 -7.41
N ARG A 39 -3.61 -0.78 -7.58
CA ARG A 39 -2.83 0.45 -7.63
C ARG A 39 -3.19 1.34 -8.83
N SER A 40 -3.64 0.77 -9.94
CA SER A 40 -4.03 1.54 -11.13
C SER A 40 -5.44 2.16 -11.02
N ILE A 41 -6.23 1.77 -10.02
CA ILE A 41 -7.53 2.39 -9.76
C ILE A 41 -7.31 3.80 -9.22
N GLU A 42 -7.75 4.79 -10.00
CA GLU A 42 -7.80 6.17 -9.55
C GLU A 42 -8.65 6.30 -8.29
N HIS A 43 -8.16 7.09 -7.35
CA HIS A 43 -8.88 7.43 -6.14
C HIS A 43 -8.59 8.91 -5.81
N PRO A 44 -9.50 9.59 -5.11
CA PRO A 44 -9.28 10.98 -4.73
C PRO A 44 -8.11 11.11 -3.76
N GLU A 45 -7.28 12.14 -3.97
CA GLU A 45 -6.16 12.50 -3.08
C GLU A 45 -6.31 13.93 -2.53
N ASP A 46 -7.53 14.31 -2.17
CA ASP A 46 -7.89 15.66 -1.71
C ASP A 46 -7.35 16.02 -0.32
N ASN A 47 -6.78 15.06 0.41
CA ASN A 47 -6.08 15.30 1.67
C ASN A 47 -4.57 15.40 1.52
N ASN A 48 -4.03 15.39 0.28
CA ASN A 48 -2.62 15.68 0.06
C ASN A 48 -2.23 17.05 0.64
N HIS A 49 -1.01 17.12 1.18
CA HIS A 49 -0.43 18.31 1.81
C HIS A 49 -1.15 18.85 3.05
N LYS A 50 -2.28 18.27 3.46
CA LYS A 50 -2.91 18.62 4.74
C LYS A 50 -2.11 18.02 5.90
N PRO A 51 -2.07 18.66 7.08
CA PRO A 51 -1.52 18.05 8.28
C PRO A 51 -2.16 16.70 8.57
N TRP A 52 -1.42 15.75 9.13
CA TRP A 52 -1.99 14.52 9.65
C TRP A 52 -2.71 14.79 10.96
N THR A 53 -3.83 14.11 11.19
CA THR A 53 -4.43 14.03 12.52
C THR A 53 -3.72 12.97 13.36
N ASP A 54 -3.77 13.10 14.68
CA ASP A 54 -3.19 12.12 15.60
C ASP A 54 -3.81 10.72 15.42
N ASP A 55 -5.11 10.65 15.12
CA ASP A 55 -5.81 9.39 14.85
C ASP A 55 -5.33 8.73 13.55
N GLU A 56 -5.14 9.50 12.48
CA GLU A 56 -4.55 8.98 11.23
C GLU A 56 -3.12 8.46 11.49
N LEU A 57 -2.28 9.23 12.18
CA LEU A 57 -0.92 8.81 12.53
C LEU A 57 -0.92 7.55 13.37
N ARG A 58 -1.79 7.44 14.37
CA ARG A 58 -1.92 6.26 15.21
C ARG A 58 -2.26 5.02 14.39
N VAL A 59 -3.19 5.13 13.44
CA VAL A 59 -3.55 4.03 12.54
C VAL A 59 -2.37 3.65 11.64
N ILE A 60 -1.68 4.63 11.05
CA ILE A 60 -0.50 4.38 10.21
C ILE A 60 0.56 3.64 11.03
N LEU A 61 0.96 4.18 12.18
CA LEU A 61 2.05 3.65 13.01
C LEU A 61 1.72 2.31 13.68
N SER A 62 0.44 1.99 13.85
CA SER A 62 -0.01 0.68 14.34
C SER A 62 -0.14 -0.37 13.23
N THR A 63 0.03 0.03 11.97
CA THR A 63 -0.08 -0.84 10.80
C THR A 63 1.30 -1.30 10.34
N ALA A 64 1.43 -2.57 9.92
CA ALA A 64 2.69 -3.06 9.37
C ALA A 64 3.06 -2.34 8.06
N PRO A 65 4.33 -1.94 7.85
CA PRO A 65 4.78 -1.17 6.69
C PRO A 65 4.92 -2.04 5.43
N THR A 66 3.80 -2.54 4.90
CA THR A 66 3.74 -3.32 3.66
C THR A 66 3.17 -2.51 2.50
N ARG A 67 3.40 -2.94 1.26
CA ARG A 67 2.87 -2.24 0.07
C ARG A 67 1.35 -2.27 0.04
N GLU A 68 0.77 -3.41 0.43
CA GLU A 68 -0.67 -3.64 0.50
C GLU A 68 -1.31 -2.71 1.54
N ASN A 69 -0.70 -2.58 2.72
CA ASN A 69 -1.20 -1.68 3.75
C ASN A 69 -1.02 -0.22 3.35
N THR A 70 0.09 0.12 2.69
CA THR A 70 0.30 1.47 2.14
C THR A 70 -0.83 1.83 1.18
N LEU A 71 -1.17 0.94 0.24
CA LEU A 71 -2.26 1.16 -0.72
C LEU A 71 -3.64 1.26 -0.04
N LYS A 72 -3.89 0.47 1.01
CA LYS A 72 -5.13 0.57 1.80
C LYS A 72 -5.25 1.91 2.50
N LEU A 73 -4.19 2.37 3.18
CA LEU A 73 -4.17 3.63 3.91
C LEU A 73 -4.24 4.84 2.97
N THR A 74 -3.60 4.75 1.81
CA THR A 74 -3.68 5.73 0.70
C THR A 74 -5.15 6.01 0.35
N ARG A 75 -5.93 4.94 0.11
CA ARG A 75 -7.35 5.05 -0.21
C ARG A 75 -8.20 5.49 0.98
N ALA A 76 -7.91 4.99 2.18
CA ALA A 76 -8.66 5.31 3.40
C ALA A 76 -8.53 6.80 3.76
N PHE A 77 -7.32 7.35 3.67
CA PHE A 77 -7.03 8.73 4.04
C PHE A 77 -7.07 9.71 2.87
N ARG A 78 -7.31 9.21 1.64
CA ARG A 78 -7.40 10.02 0.42
C ARG A 78 -6.14 10.86 0.22
N ARG A 79 -4.99 10.17 0.29
CA ARG A 79 -3.66 10.76 0.18
C ARG A 79 -2.76 9.89 -0.68
N GLY A 80 -1.76 10.49 -1.30
CA GLY A 80 -0.83 9.80 -2.18
C GLY A 80 -0.04 8.70 -1.48
N TYR A 81 0.26 7.65 -2.25
CA TYR A 81 0.99 6.48 -1.76
C TYR A 81 2.33 6.85 -1.10
N GLY A 82 3.04 7.80 -1.70
CA GLY A 82 4.33 8.28 -1.20
C GLY A 82 4.26 8.95 0.17
N SER A 83 3.15 9.61 0.53
CA SER A 83 3.05 10.25 1.85
C SER A 83 2.94 9.23 2.97
N ILE A 84 2.19 8.13 2.75
CA ILE A 84 2.09 7.04 3.72
C ILE A 84 3.43 6.31 3.84
N GLU A 85 4.07 6.00 2.70
CA GLU A 85 5.38 5.35 2.67
C GLU A 85 6.45 6.18 3.39
N GLN A 86 6.39 7.51 3.24
CA GLN A 86 7.29 8.42 3.93
C GLN A 86 7.10 8.38 5.45
N THR A 87 5.84 8.37 5.94
CA THR A 87 5.56 8.22 7.37
C THR A 87 6.15 6.92 7.92
N PHE A 88 5.95 5.79 7.24
CA PHE A 88 6.54 4.51 7.65
C PHE A 88 8.07 4.56 7.69
N ARG A 89 8.71 5.19 6.70
CA ARG A 89 10.17 5.28 6.62
C ARG A 89 10.74 6.10 7.78
N TRP A 90 10.14 7.24 8.09
CA TRP A 90 10.62 8.14 9.14
C TRP A 90 10.31 7.64 10.54
N ALA A 91 9.17 6.97 10.75
CA ALA A 91 8.83 6.37 12.03
C ALA A 91 9.87 5.38 12.57
N GLY A 92 10.66 4.77 11.68
CA GLY A 92 11.74 3.84 12.04
C GLY A 92 13.15 4.45 12.10
N GLN A 93 13.31 5.76 11.88
CA GLN A 93 14.63 6.42 11.96
C GLN A 93 14.92 6.92 13.37
N SER A 94 16.21 7.04 13.72
CA SER A 94 16.62 7.68 14.97
C SER A 94 16.57 9.21 14.86
N ASP A 95 16.33 9.89 15.98
CA ASP A 95 16.34 11.36 16.04
C ASP A 95 17.65 11.96 15.53
N SER A 96 18.78 11.32 15.86
CA SER A 96 20.11 11.72 15.37
C SER A 96 20.23 11.65 13.84
N HIS A 97 19.63 10.62 13.23
CA HIS A 97 19.62 10.50 11.78
C HIS A 97 18.70 11.56 11.17
N ILE A 98 17.49 11.74 11.71
CA ILE A 98 16.52 12.75 11.27
C ILE A 98 17.16 14.14 11.31
N ALA A 99 17.76 14.53 12.44
CA ALA A 99 18.42 15.83 12.58
C ALA A 99 19.56 16.05 11.56
N SER A 100 20.28 14.98 11.16
CA SER A 100 21.35 15.08 10.15
C SER A 100 20.85 15.30 8.72
N VAL A 101 19.66 14.81 8.39
CA VAL A 101 19.10 14.85 7.02
C VAL A 101 17.98 15.88 6.87
N ARG A 102 17.40 16.32 7.99
CA ARG A 102 16.34 17.32 8.12
C ARG A 102 16.62 18.21 9.33
N PRO A 103 17.63 19.10 9.27
CA PRO A 103 18.00 19.96 10.38
C PRO A 103 16.92 20.99 10.74
N ASP A 104 16.06 21.35 9.78
CA ASP A 104 14.95 22.30 9.97
C ASP A 104 13.60 21.59 10.18
N ASP A 105 13.59 20.34 10.66
CA ASP A 105 12.35 19.61 10.92
C ASP A 105 11.56 20.29 12.06
N ALA A 106 10.28 20.59 11.82
CA ALA A 106 9.44 21.34 12.76
C ALA A 106 9.15 20.59 14.07
N PHE A 107 9.48 19.29 14.14
CA PHE A 107 9.31 18.43 15.31
C PHE A 107 10.61 18.16 16.08
N ALA A 108 11.76 18.66 15.60
CA ALA A 108 13.08 18.49 16.22
C ALA A 108 13.32 19.41 17.42
#